data_AF-A0A1F8R584-F1
#
_entry.id   AF-A0A1F8R584-F1
#
_cell.length_a   1.000
_cell.length_b   1.000
_cell.length_c   1.000
_cell.angle_alpha   90.00
_cell.angle_beta   90.00
_cell.angle_gamma   90.00
#
_symmetry.space_group_name_H-M   'P 1'
#
loop_
_entity.id
_entity.type
_entity.pdbx_description
1 polymer ?
#
loop_
_entity_poly.entity_id
_entity_poly.type
_entity_poly.pdbx_seq_one_letter_code
_entity_poly.pdbx_strand_id
1 'polypeptide(L)'
;MYEIMKASVRAGIDTTHSDTHSASPDPDPADPWLFTDPVARSVYARRGRLRELKRDIRTYVMYQGRWAADELALKSEIRSMLQLGILEPKPAFGYLSPHPTVYKANDEGVIVISGRRFWFEYGDEVVFVPWLARVSHPALTGPIRVGALREVNCHCLCREAYPTISKLCEKGLAVLRQTLRS
;
A
#
# COMPACT_ATOMS: atom_id res chain seq x y z
N MET A 1 -2.57 0.63 19.92
CA MET A 1 -1.52 0.27 18.94
C MET A 1 -2.24 -0.17 17.68
N TYR A 2 -2.11 0.53 16.56
CA TYR A 2 -2.73 0.09 15.30
C TYR A 2 -1.82 -0.94 14.64
N GLU A 3 -2.31 -2.16 14.52
CA GLU A 3 -1.58 -3.23 13.86
C GLU A 3 -1.85 -3.16 12.36
N ILE A 4 -0.78 -3.05 11.57
CA ILE A 4 -0.88 -3.20 10.12
C ILE A 4 -0.83 -4.69 9.82
N MET A 5 -1.82 -5.12 9.03
CA MET A 5 -2.09 -6.52 8.78
C MET A 5 -1.78 -6.89 7.32
N LYS A 6 -1.40 -8.14 7.10
CA LYS A 6 -1.18 -8.70 5.76
C LYS A 6 -2.02 -9.96 5.58
N ALA A 7 -2.47 -10.19 4.36
CA ALA A 7 -3.07 -11.45 3.96
C ALA A 7 -2.03 -12.29 3.21
N SER A 8 -1.77 -13.50 3.69
CA SER A 8 -0.85 -14.43 3.02
C SER A 8 -1.53 -15.15 1.87
N VAL A 9 -0.74 -15.47 0.84
CA VAL A 9 -1.19 -16.28 -0.28
C VAL A 9 -0.99 -17.76 0.05
N ARG A 10 -2.00 -18.60 -0.17
CA ARG A 10 -1.85 -20.06 -0.04
C ARG A 10 -0.87 -20.58 -1.10
N ALA A 11 -0.03 -21.55 -0.72
CA ALA A 11 0.95 -22.18 -1.61
C ALA A 11 0.32 -22.63 -2.93
N GLY A 12 0.93 -22.26 -4.07
CA GLY A 12 0.51 -22.65 -5.42
C GLY A 12 0.06 -21.51 -6.34
N ILE A 13 0.07 -20.26 -5.89
CA ILE A 13 -0.06 -19.08 -6.76
C ILE A 13 1.34 -18.55 -7.02
N ASP A 14 1.66 -18.29 -8.29
CA ASP A 14 2.95 -17.74 -8.72
C ASP A 14 3.25 -16.44 -7.97
N THR A 15 4.27 -16.49 -7.11
CA THR A 15 4.69 -15.41 -6.21
C THR A 15 5.66 -14.45 -6.89
N THR A 16 5.97 -14.65 -8.17
CA THR A 16 6.94 -13.83 -8.92
C THR A 16 6.42 -12.45 -9.32
N HIS A 17 5.13 -12.18 -9.11
CA HIS A 17 4.49 -10.95 -9.54
C HIS A 17 4.15 -10.06 -8.34
N SER A 18 5.04 -9.10 -8.07
CA SER A 18 4.81 -7.96 -7.17
C SER A 18 4.28 -6.75 -7.93
N ASP A 19 3.69 -5.80 -7.20
CA ASP A 19 3.25 -4.51 -7.76
C ASP A 19 4.41 -3.60 -8.22
N THR A 20 5.64 -3.91 -7.81
CA THR A 20 6.90 -3.25 -8.21
C THR A 20 7.99 -4.31 -8.35
N HIS A 21 8.76 -4.23 -9.41
CA HIS A 21 9.98 -5.01 -9.62
C HIS A 21 11.12 -4.08 -10.03
N SER A 22 12.35 -4.58 -10.01
CA SER A 22 13.57 -3.79 -10.32
C SER A 22 13.51 -3.09 -11.68
N ALA A 23 12.87 -3.72 -12.67
CA ALA A 23 12.68 -3.19 -14.03
C ALA A 23 11.35 -2.41 -14.24
N SER A 24 10.60 -2.07 -13.19
CA SER A 24 9.33 -1.35 -13.36
C SER A 24 9.57 0.06 -13.93
N PRO A 25 8.70 0.58 -14.81
CA PRO A 25 8.79 1.94 -15.31
C PRO A 25 8.56 2.97 -14.18
N ASP A 26 8.78 4.24 -14.47
CA ASP A 26 8.43 5.31 -13.54
C ASP A 26 6.93 5.28 -13.18
N PRO A 27 6.57 5.56 -11.92
CA PRO A 27 5.21 5.41 -11.45
C PRO A 27 4.25 6.41 -12.13
N ASP A 28 3.20 5.90 -12.77
CA ASP A 28 2.14 6.72 -13.35
C ASP A 28 1.19 7.24 -12.25
N PRO A 29 1.06 8.57 -12.06
CA PRO A 29 0.14 9.15 -11.08
C PRO A 29 -1.32 8.77 -11.29
N ALA A 30 -1.73 8.39 -12.49
CA ALA A 30 -3.11 8.08 -12.84
C ALA A 30 -3.45 6.57 -12.82
N ASP A 31 -2.44 5.69 -12.69
CA ASP A 31 -2.68 4.25 -12.70
C ASP A 31 -3.31 3.78 -11.38
N PRO A 32 -4.59 3.39 -11.32
CA PRO A 32 -5.20 2.93 -10.08
C PRO A 32 -4.60 1.61 -9.57
N TRP A 33 -3.83 0.88 -10.37
CA TRP A 33 -3.24 -0.39 -9.96
C TRP A 33 -1.83 -0.26 -9.42
N LEU A 34 -1.30 0.97 -9.32
CA LEU A 34 0.10 1.23 -8.95
C LEU A 34 0.51 0.49 -7.67
N PHE A 35 -0.35 0.42 -6.66
CA PHE A 35 -0.09 -0.29 -5.39
C PHE A 35 -0.96 -1.54 -5.23
N THR A 36 -1.39 -2.15 -6.32
CA THR A 36 -2.21 -3.36 -6.26
C THR A 36 -1.38 -4.58 -6.58
N ASP A 37 -1.18 -5.43 -5.59
CA ASP A 37 -0.53 -6.71 -5.78
C ASP A 37 -1.25 -7.53 -6.88
N PRO A 38 -0.53 -8.06 -7.88
CA PRO A 38 -1.12 -8.84 -8.97
C PRO A 38 -1.95 -10.05 -8.50
N VAL A 39 -1.57 -10.69 -7.39
CA VAL A 39 -2.34 -11.79 -6.81
C VAL A 39 -3.66 -11.28 -6.24
N ALA A 40 -3.63 -10.18 -5.48
CA ALA A 40 -4.85 -9.55 -4.97
C ALA A 40 -5.78 -9.14 -6.12
N ARG A 41 -5.23 -8.50 -7.17
CA ARG A 41 -6.00 -8.13 -8.37
C ARG A 41 -6.67 -9.34 -9.02
N SER A 42 -5.96 -10.45 -9.12
CA SER A 42 -6.46 -11.71 -9.69
C SER A 42 -7.55 -12.35 -8.82
N VAL A 43 -7.45 -12.24 -7.48
CA VAL A 43 -8.52 -12.68 -6.57
C VAL A 43 -9.81 -11.90 -6.81
N TYR A 44 -9.74 -10.58 -6.94
CA TYR A 44 -10.92 -9.75 -7.24
C TYR A 44 -11.48 -10.00 -8.64
N ALA A 45 -10.61 -10.23 -9.64
CA ALA A 45 -11.03 -10.58 -11.00
C ALA A 45 -11.82 -11.90 -11.02
N ARG A 46 -11.30 -12.97 -10.40
CA ARG A 46 -11.98 -14.27 -10.31
C ARG A 46 -13.33 -14.21 -9.60
N ARG A 47 -13.49 -13.28 -8.64
CA ARG A 47 -14.74 -13.06 -7.90
C ARG A 47 -15.71 -12.12 -8.60
N GLY A 48 -15.39 -11.58 -9.78
CA GLY A 48 -16.22 -10.58 -10.46
C GLY A 48 -16.26 -9.21 -9.77
N ARG A 49 -15.37 -8.96 -8.79
CA ARG A 49 -15.34 -7.74 -7.95
C ARG A 49 -14.24 -6.74 -8.36
N LEU A 50 -13.57 -6.95 -9.50
CA LEU A 50 -12.46 -6.07 -9.92
C LEU A 50 -12.88 -4.59 -10.12
N ARG A 51 -14.09 -4.34 -10.64
CA ARG A 51 -14.64 -2.98 -10.77
C ARG A 51 -14.84 -2.31 -9.41
N GLU A 52 -15.22 -3.09 -8.41
CA GLU A 52 -15.44 -2.62 -7.05
C GLU A 52 -14.12 -2.20 -6.40
N LEU A 53 -13.08 -3.03 -6.52
CA LEU A 53 -11.72 -2.68 -6.07
C LEU A 53 -11.22 -1.41 -6.76
N LYS A 54 -11.34 -1.30 -8.09
CA LYS A 54 -10.92 -0.10 -8.83
C LYS A 54 -11.64 1.16 -8.34
N ARG A 55 -12.95 1.08 -8.08
CA ARG A 55 -13.74 2.20 -7.56
C ARG A 55 -13.29 2.58 -6.16
N ASP A 56 -13.08 1.58 -5.30
CA ASP A 56 -12.62 1.80 -3.94
C ASP A 56 -11.24 2.48 -3.90
N ILE A 57 -10.29 2.03 -4.73
CA ILE A 57 -8.98 2.68 -4.87
C ILE A 57 -9.13 4.13 -5.29
N ARG A 58 -9.89 4.41 -6.36
CA ARG A 58 -10.06 5.79 -6.87
C ARG A 58 -10.72 6.73 -5.86
N THR A 59 -11.65 6.23 -5.05
CA THR A 59 -12.41 7.07 -4.10
C THR A 59 -11.68 7.21 -2.75
N TYR A 60 -11.18 6.10 -2.21
CA TYR A 60 -10.75 6.00 -0.82
C TYR A 60 -9.24 5.82 -0.66
N VAL A 61 -8.48 5.67 -1.75
CA VAL A 61 -7.01 5.53 -1.72
C VAL A 61 -6.33 6.65 -2.51
N MET A 62 -6.80 6.98 -3.72
CA MET A 62 -6.24 8.07 -4.53
C MET A 62 -6.87 9.44 -4.16
N TYR A 63 -6.11 10.53 -4.29
CA TYR A 63 -6.61 11.90 -4.13
C TYR A 63 -6.94 12.53 -5.49
N GLN A 64 -8.18 12.97 -5.68
CA GLN A 64 -8.65 13.57 -6.95
C GLN A 64 -8.28 12.71 -8.18
N GLY A 65 -8.36 11.38 -8.03
CA GLY A 65 -8.03 10.43 -9.08
C GLY A 65 -6.53 10.26 -9.37
N ARG A 66 -5.64 10.76 -8.49
CA ARG A 66 -4.19 10.64 -8.61
C ARG A 66 -3.52 10.17 -7.32
N TRP A 67 -2.36 9.52 -7.45
CA TRP A 67 -1.46 9.25 -6.33
C TRP A 67 -0.77 10.54 -5.87
N ALA A 68 -0.56 10.67 -4.56
CA ALA A 68 0.16 11.81 -4.00
C ALA A 68 1.67 11.70 -4.27
N ALA A 69 2.37 12.84 -4.21
CA ALA A 69 3.80 12.90 -4.54
C ALA A 69 4.67 12.05 -3.58
N ASP A 70 4.31 11.98 -2.30
CA ASP A 70 4.96 11.12 -1.31
C ASP A 70 4.76 9.63 -1.63
N GLU A 71 3.57 9.26 -2.11
CA GLU A 71 3.25 7.89 -2.53
C GLU A 71 4.03 7.51 -3.81
N LEU A 72 4.12 8.42 -4.78
CA LEU A 72 4.94 8.21 -5.98
C LEU A 72 6.43 8.07 -5.64
N ALA A 73 6.95 8.91 -4.73
CA ALA A 73 8.33 8.82 -4.27
C ALA A 73 8.62 7.49 -3.57
N LEU A 74 7.71 7.03 -2.70
CA LEU A 74 7.79 5.70 -2.09
C LEU A 74 7.92 4.60 -3.14
N LYS A 75 7.11 4.66 -4.20
CA LYS A 75 7.15 3.65 -5.26
C LYS A 75 8.50 3.60 -5.97
N SER A 76 9.07 4.77 -6.27
CA SER A 76 10.42 4.90 -6.85
C SER A 76 11.51 4.40 -5.91
N GLU A 77 11.41 4.69 -4.60
CA GLU A 77 12.36 4.21 -3.59
C GLU A 77 12.31 2.68 -3.46
N ILE A 78 11.12 2.08 -3.40
CA ILE A 78 10.96 0.61 -3.39
C ILE A 78 11.66 0.00 -4.62
N ARG A 79 11.43 0.56 -5.82
CA ARG A 79 12.09 0.08 -7.04
C ARG A 79 13.61 0.15 -6.95
N SER A 80 14.16 1.24 -6.41
CA SER A 80 15.62 1.40 -6.21
C SER A 80 16.16 0.33 -5.25
N MET A 81 15.48 0.09 -4.13
CA MET A 81 15.88 -0.94 -3.17
C MET A 81 15.79 -2.36 -3.73
N LEU A 82 14.82 -2.63 -4.61
CA LEU A 82 14.72 -3.90 -5.34
C LEU A 82 15.88 -4.08 -6.34
N GLN A 83 16.34 -3.01 -7.00
CA GLN A 83 17.51 -3.06 -7.89
C GLN A 83 18.80 -3.37 -7.11
N LEU A 84 18.91 -2.86 -5.90
CA LEU A 84 20.04 -3.10 -5.00
C LEU A 84 19.97 -4.44 -4.26
N GLY A 85 18.85 -5.17 -4.36
CA GLY A 85 18.63 -6.43 -3.63
C GLY A 85 18.37 -6.27 -2.12
N ILE A 86 18.19 -5.03 -1.65
CA ILE A 86 17.92 -4.71 -0.23
C ILE A 86 16.51 -5.11 0.17
N LEU A 87 15.55 -5.04 -0.75
CA LEU A 87 14.20 -5.54 -0.57
C LEU A 87 13.93 -6.75 -1.48
N GLU A 88 13.06 -7.63 -1.03
CA GLU A 88 12.46 -8.70 -1.85
C GLU A 88 10.94 -8.77 -1.64
N PRO A 89 10.13 -9.10 -2.65
CA PRO A 89 8.70 -9.29 -2.48
C PRO A 89 8.38 -10.57 -1.68
N LYS A 90 7.37 -10.49 -0.81
CA LYS A 90 6.82 -11.64 -0.07
C LYS A 90 5.57 -12.19 -0.75
N PRO A 91 5.21 -13.46 -0.52
CA PRO A 91 3.93 -14.03 -0.93
C PRO A 91 2.76 -13.55 -0.05
N ALA A 92 2.66 -12.25 0.16
CA ALA A 92 1.66 -11.59 0.97
C ALA A 92 1.38 -10.17 0.46
N PHE A 93 0.16 -9.71 0.67
CA PHE A 93 -0.25 -8.34 0.35
C PHE A 93 -0.97 -7.69 1.53
N GLY A 94 -0.96 -6.36 1.57
CA GLY A 94 -1.66 -5.59 2.59
C GLY A 94 -3.15 -5.91 2.62
N TYR A 95 -3.72 -6.02 3.82
CA TYR A 95 -5.12 -6.46 3.97
C TYR A 95 -6.15 -5.43 3.44
N LEU A 96 -5.78 -4.15 3.35
CA LEU A 96 -6.61 -3.05 2.84
C LEU A 96 -6.34 -2.80 1.36
N SER A 97 -7.39 -2.43 0.61
CA SER A 97 -7.21 -1.86 -0.73
C SER A 97 -6.20 -0.70 -0.69
N PRO A 98 -5.27 -0.60 -1.65
CA PRO A 98 -5.22 -1.32 -2.93
C PRO A 98 -4.68 -2.76 -2.85
N HIS A 99 -4.40 -3.29 -1.66
CA HIS A 99 -3.70 -4.55 -1.41
C HIS A 99 -2.26 -4.51 -1.92
N PRO A 100 -1.42 -3.61 -1.38
CA PRO A 100 -0.03 -3.45 -1.82
C PRO A 100 0.80 -4.69 -1.53
N THR A 101 1.78 -4.96 -2.38
CA THR A 101 2.76 -6.02 -2.12
C THR A 101 3.47 -5.75 -0.79
N VAL A 102 3.67 -6.80 0.00
CA VAL A 102 4.54 -6.75 1.18
C VAL A 102 5.96 -7.09 0.74
N TYR A 103 6.92 -6.25 1.09
CA TYR A 103 8.34 -6.50 0.86
C TYR A 103 9.00 -6.91 2.17
N LYS A 104 10.07 -7.71 2.09
CA LYS A 104 10.96 -8.05 3.19
C LYS A 104 12.31 -7.37 2.98
N ALA A 105 12.88 -6.85 4.05
CA ALA A 105 14.25 -6.38 4.08
C ALA A 105 15.23 -7.56 4.15
N ASN A 106 16.13 -7.62 3.18
CA ASN A 106 17.26 -8.55 3.12
C ASN A 106 18.55 -7.95 3.68
N ASP A 107 18.54 -6.65 4.00
CA ASP A 107 19.60 -5.92 4.67
C ASP A 107 18.98 -4.75 5.45
N GLU A 108 19.75 -4.10 6.31
CA GLU A 108 19.34 -2.83 6.92
C GLU A 108 19.36 -1.68 5.90
N GLY A 109 18.55 -0.64 6.13
CA GLY A 109 18.52 0.48 5.22
C GLY A 109 17.54 1.58 5.60
N VAL A 110 17.36 2.51 4.66
CA VAL A 110 16.49 3.68 4.84
C VAL A 110 15.76 4.00 3.55
N ILE A 111 14.43 4.13 3.63
CA ILE A 111 13.61 4.70 2.55
C ILE A 111 13.44 6.19 2.82
N VAL A 112 13.70 7.04 1.82
CA VAL A 112 13.61 8.49 1.96
C VAL A 112 12.45 9.04 1.11
N ILE A 113 11.41 9.53 1.79
CA ILE A 113 10.20 10.05 1.12
C ILE A 113 10.04 11.51 1.51
N SER A 114 10.14 12.41 0.53
CA SER A 114 10.00 13.86 0.73
C SER A 114 10.88 14.38 1.89
N GLY A 115 12.12 13.89 1.99
CA GLY A 115 13.08 14.25 3.03
C GLY A 115 12.91 13.53 4.37
N ARG A 116 11.85 12.74 4.54
CA ARG A 116 11.61 11.94 5.76
C ARG A 116 12.25 10.57 5.61
N ARG A 117 12.92 10.12 6.67
CA ARG A 117 13.66 8.85 6.71
C ARG A 117 12.85 7.77 7.43
N PHE A 118 12.69 6.63 6.79
CA PHE A 118 12.06 5.43 7.32
C PHE A 118 13.10 4.32 7.38
N TRP A 119 13.69 4.14 8.56
CA TRP A 119 14.70 3.11 8.82
C TRP A 119 14.04 1.74 8.95
N PHE A 120 14.75 0.71 8.50
CA PHE A 120 14.37 -0.69 8.63
C PHE A 120 15.60 -1.55 8.89
N GLU A 121 15.40 -2.65 9.60
CA GLU A 121 16.43 -3.66 9.89
C GLU A 121 16.24 -4.89 9.01
N TYR A 122 17.24 -5.78 8.99
CA TYR A 122 17.12 -7.09 8.36
C TYR A 122 15.86 -7.83 8.86
N GLY A 123 15.07 -8.36 7.93
CA GLY A 123 13.87 -9.13 8.23
C GLY A 123 12.61 -8.30 8.48
N ASP A 124 12.72 -6.97 8.58
CA ASP A 124 11.55 -6.10 8.63
C ASP A 124 10.68 -6.24 7.38
N GLU A 125 9.39 -6.00 7.56
CA GLU A 125 8.45 -5.93 6.45
C GLU A 125 8.13 -4.48 6.10
N VAL A 126 8.07 -4.21 4.80
CA VAL A 126 7.78 -2.90 4.23
C VAL A 126 6.49 -2.97 3.42
N VAL A 127 5.54 -2.09 3.71
CA VAL A 127 4.24 -2.06 3.02
C VAL A 127 3.70 -0.64 2.89
N PHE A 128 3.04 -0.36 1.77
CA PHE A 128 2.30 0.89 1.57
C PHE A 128 1.11 1.00 2.52
N VAL A 129 0.83 2.23 2.98
CA VAL A 129 -0.28 2.56 3.87
C VAL A 129 -1.17 3.61 3.22
N PRO A 130 -2.44 3.29 2.91
CA PRO A 130 -3.35 4.25 2.28
C PRO A 130 -3.62 5.44 3.21
N TRP A 131 -3.76 6.64 2.64
CA TRP A 131 -4.04 7.87 3.40
C TRP A 131 -5.22 7.74 4.38
N LEU A 132 -6.24 6.94 4.03
CA LEU A 132 -7.39 6.73 4.89
C LEU A 132 -7.03 6.01 6.20
N ALA A 133 -6.10 5.07 6.13
CA ALA A 133 -5.53 4.44 7.32
C ALA A 133 -4.68 5.42 8.13
N ARG A 134 -3.92 6.30 7.45
CA ARG A 134 -3.09 7.35 8.07
C ARG A 134 -3.92 8.37 8.86
N VAL A 135 -5.02 8.88 8.30
CA VAL A 135 -5.90 9.84 9.02
C VAL A 135 -6.62 9.17 10.19
N SER A 136 -6.91 7.88 10.08
CA SER A 136 -7.59 7.14 11.14
C SER A 136 -6.66 6.80 12.30
N HIS A 137 -5.33 6.87 12.09
CA HIS A 137 -4.32 6.50 13.08
C HIS A 137 -3.17 7.51 13.07
N PRO A 138 -3.23 8.55 13.94
CA PRO A 138 -2.24 9.63 13.97
C PRO A 138 -0.79 9.20 14.19
N ALA A 139 -0.55 7.99 14.72
CA ALA A 139 0.79 7.43 14.88
C ALA A 139 1.45 7.01 13.55
N LEU A 140 0.72 6.99 12.44
CA LEU A 140 1.25 6.66 11.11
C LEU A 140 1.84 7.89 10.44
N THR A 141 3.15 7.97 10.43
CA THR A 141 3.92 9.14 10.02
C THR A 141 4.29 9.17 8.53
N GLY A 142 3.67 8.37 7.67
CA GLY A 142 4.00 8.36 6.25
C GLY A 142 3.22 7.32 5.46
N PRO A 143 3.37 7.29 4.12
CA PRO A 143 2.69 6.34 3.25
C PRO A 143 3.27 4.92 3.34
N ILE A 144 4.17 4.67 4.29
CA ILE A 144 4.90 3.43 4.48
C ILE A 144 4.78 2.98 5.93
N ARG A 145 4.71 1.67 6.11
CA ARG A 145 4.97 1.01 7.37
C ARG A 145 6.19 0.11 7.24
N VAL A 146 7.03 0.19 8.26
CA VAL A 146 8.15 -0.71 8.51
C VAL A 146 7.88 -1.50 9.79
N GLY A 147 8.26 -2.77 9.79
CA GLY A 147 8.26 -3.66 10.94
C GLY A 147 7.41 -4.90 10.73
N ALA A 148 7.32 -5.76 11.73
CA ALA A 148 6.51 -6.98 11.66
C ALA A 148 5.02 -6.68 11.40
N LEU A 149 4.45 -7.26 10.34
CA LEU A 149 3.02 -7.18 10.04
C LEU A 149 2.29 -8.41 10.57
N ARG A 150 1.14 -8.17 11.20
CA ARG A 150 0.27 -9.23 11.71
C ARG A 150 -0.44 -9.94 10.55
N GLU A 151 -0.46 -11.25 10.58
CA GLU A 151 -1.17 -12.04 9.57
C GLU A 151 -2.68 -12.08 9.84
N VAL A 152 -3.47 -11.93 8.78
CA VAL A 152 -4.93 -12.07 8.80
C VAL A 152 -5.44 -12.93 7.66
N ASN A 153 -6.56 -13.63 7.91
CA ASN A 153 -7.21 -14.50 6.94
C ASN A 153 -8.22 -13.76 6.03
N CYS A 154 -8.35 -12.44 6.17
CA CYS A 154 -9.28 -11.63 5.40
C CYS A 154 -8.57 -10.41 4.79
N HIS A 155 -9.09 -9.99 3.64
CA HIS A 155 -8.76 -8.72 3.00
C HIS A 155 -10.07 -7.96 2.79
N CYS A 156 -10.02 -6.64 2.88
CA CYS A 156 -11.20 -5.79 2.77
C CYS A 156 -10.90 -4.51 2.00
N LEU A 157 -11.94 -3.94 1.44
CA LEU A 157 -11.89 -2.62 0.83
C LEU A 157 -11.73 -1.54 1.92
N CYS A 158 -11.06 -0.44 1.59
CA CYS A 158 -10.91 0.70 2.51
C CYS A 158 -12.27 1.19 3.03
N ARG A 159 -13.30 1.24 2.17
CA ARG A 159 -14.65 1.61 2.59
C ARG A 159 -15.30 0.63 3.59
N GLU A 160 -14.93 -0.64 3.54
CA GLU A 160 -15.44 -1.68 4.44
C GLU A 160 -14.75 -1.58 5.81
N ALA A 161 -13.44 -1.26 5.81
CA ALA A 161 -12.67 -1.07 7.04
C ALA A 161 -12.98 0.26 7.76
N TYR A 162 -13.37 1.30 7.02
CA TYR A 162 -13.62 2.65 7.56
C TYR A 162 -15.03 3.18 7.19
N PRO A 163 -16.11 2.51 7.64
CA PRO A 163 -17.48 2.78 7.17
C PRO A 163 -18.01 4.17 7.57
N THR A 164 -17.47 4.77 8.64
CA THR A 164 -17.87 6.13 9.06
C THR A 164 -17.27 7.18 8.12
N ILE A 165 -16.00 7.02 7.74
CA ILE A 165 -15.32 7.95 6.84
C ILE A 165 -15.85 7.80 5.42
N SER A 166 -16.24 6.59 5.02
CA SER A 166 -16.80 6.34 3.69
C SER A 166 -18.16 7.02 3.44
N LYS A 167 -18.84 7.47 4.50
CA LYS A 167 -20.10 8.23 4.43
C LYS A 167 -19.89 9.73 4.28
N LEU A 168 -18.66 10.23 4.43
CA LEU A 168 -18.38 11.65 4.24
C LEU A 168 -18.53 12.04 2.76
N CYS A 169 -19.05 13.24 2.54
CA CYS A 169 -19.04 13.85 1.22
C CYS A 169 -17.60 14.21 0.79
N GLU A 170 -17.40 14.53 -0.49
CA GLU A 170 -16.09 14.90 -1.03
C GLU A 170 -15.42 16.03 -0.23
N LYS A 171 -16.21 17.01 0.23
CA LYS A 171 -15.72 18.10 1.08
C LYS A 171 -15.19 17.59 2.43
N GLY A 172 -15.88 16.65 3.06
CA GLY A 172 -15.45 16.02 4.30
C GLY A 172 -14.16 15.21 4.13
N LEU A 173 -14.06 14.44 3.05
CA LEU A 173 -12.84 13.71 2.71
C LEU A 173 -11.67 14.67 2.41
N ALA A 174 -11.92 15.81 1.77
CA ALA A 174 -10.91 16.82 1.51
C ALA A 174 -10.34 17.43 2.80
N VAL A 175 -11.20 17.72 3.79
CA VAL A 175 -10.77 18.22 5.11
C VAL A 175 -9.90 17.21 5.84
N LEU A 176 -10.32 15.94 5.91
CA LEU A 176 -9.49 14.90 6.54
C LEU A 176 -8.12 14.75 5.89
N ARG A 177 -8.02 14.92 4.57
CA ARG A 177 -6.73 14.83 3.86
C ARG A 177 -5.81 16.01 4.14
N GLN A 178 -6.35 17.19 4.46
CA GLN A 178 -5.53 18.35 4.83
C GLN A 178 -4.76 18.10 6.13
N THR A 179 -5.28 17.28 7.04
CA THR A 179 -4.59 16.92 8.29
C THR A 179 -3.39 16.00 8.08
N LEU A 180 -3.16 15.49 6.87
CA LEU A 180 -1.95 14.73 6.52
C LEU A 180 -0.82 15.61 5.97
N ARG A 181 -1.11 16.87 5.64
CA ARG A 181 -0.14 17.81 5.05
C ARG A 181 0.48 18.76 6.09
N SER A 182 -0.08 18.78 7.30
CA SER A 182 0.42 19.47 8.50
C SER A 182 1.40 18.61 9.27
#